data_AF-A0A412XLC2-F1
#
_entry.id   AF-A0A412XLC2-F1
#
_cell.length_a   1.000
_cell.length_b   1.000
_cell.length_c   1.000
_cell.angle_alpha   90.00
_cell.angle_beta   90.00
_cell.angle_gamma   90.00
#
_symmetry.space_group_name_H-M   'P 1'
#
loop_
_entity.id
_entity.type
_entity.pdbx_description
1 polymer ?
#
loop_
_entity_poly.entity_id
_entity_poly.type
_entity_poly.pdbx_seq_one_letter_code
_entity_poly.pdbx_strand_id
1 'polypeptide(L)'
;MQLLYAILFTVLLILLLWLTSIGIYGRLQPANVNVENPITILLIAAMGALMVYCLSHLISNSKIGNWIAICGDYSFSIMLLHFLAFKAVNLLQCLMYDYPLERIAEFPCINYLSMEWMGLYILAGCTLPIALSKLYEMILLHVFNIFKRNK
;
A
#
# COMPACT_ATOMS: atom_id res chain seq x y z
N MET A 1 7.55 -10.59 -25.79
CA MET A 1 7.31 -10.79 -24.34
C MET A 1 6.30 -9.80 -23.78
N GLN A 2 6.49 -8.48 -23.88
CA GLN A 2 5.50 -7.50 -23.37
C GLN A 2 4.07 -7.69 -23.92
N LEU A 3 3.93 -7.95 -25.23
CA LEU A 3 2.63 -8.24 -25.84
C LEU A 3 1.93 -9.46 -25.22
N LEU A 4 2.69 -10.50 -24.84
CA LEU A 4 2.15 -11.69 -24.19
C LEU A 4 1.58 -11.35 -22.81
N TYR A 5 2.31 -10.58 -22.00
CA TYR A 5 1.83 -10.14 -20.68
C TYR A 5 0.61 -9.23 -20.79
N ALA A 6 0.55 -8.36 -21.80
CA ALA A 6 -0.63 -7.54 -22.07
C ALA A 6 -1.85 -8.38 -22.42
N ILE A 7 -1.70 -9.35 -23.33
CA ILE A 7 -2.78 -10.28 -23.69
C ILE A 7 -3.23 -11.06 -22.46
N LEU A 8 -2.30 -11.67 -21.72
CA LEU A 8 -2.62 -12.44 -20.51
C LEU A 8 -3.35 -11.60 -19.46
N PHE A 9 -2.89 -10.36 -19.21
CA PHE A 9 -3.54 -9.43 -18.30
C PHE A 9 -4.98 -9.12 -18.75
N THR A 10 -5.18 -8.80 -20.04
CA THR A 10 -6.52 -8.50 -20.56
C THR A 10 -7.47 -9.69 -20.49
N VAL A 11 -6.99 -10.91 -20.80
CA VAL A 11 -7.79 -12.14 -20.70
C VAL A 11 -8.19 -12.41 -19.25
N LEU A 12 -7.24 -12.32 -18.31
CA LEU A 12 -7.53 -12.51 -16.88
C LEU A 12 -8.49 -11.45 -16.34
N LEU A 13 -8.36 -10.19 -16.79
CA LEU A 13 -9.26 -9.11 -16.41
C LEU A 13 -10.69 -9.37 -16.93
N ILE A 14 -10.84 -9.76 -18.19
CA ILE A 14 -12.15 -10.09 -18.77
C ILE A 14 -12.77 -11.28 -18.03
N LEU A 15 -11.98 -12.32 -17.73
CA LEU A 15 -12.44 -13.48 -16.99
C LEU A 15 -12.90 -13.09 -15.57
N LEU A 16 -12.14 -12.25 -14.87
CA LEU A 16 -12.48 -11.77 -13.53
C LEU A 16 -13.79 -10.97 -13.55
N LEU A 17 -13.95 -10.06 -14.52
CA LEU A 17 -15.16 -9.26 -14.69
C LEU A 17 -16.38 -10.14 -15.03
N TRP A 18 -16.18 -11.16 -15.86
CA TRP A 18 -17.22 -12.12 -16.21
C TRP A 18 -17.66 -12.96 -15.00
N LEU A 19 -16.73 -13.50 -14.22
CA LEU A 19 -17.03 -14.22 -12.97
C LEU A 19 -17.81 -13.34 -11.99
N THR A 20 -17.39 -12.07 -11.87
CA THR A 20 -18.07 -11.08 -11.02
C THR A 20 -19.50 -10.83 -11.50
N SER A 21 -19.74 -10.76 -12.81
CA SER A 21 -21.08 -10.55 -13.39
C SER A 21 -22.06 -11.71 -13.12
N ILE A 22 -21.53 -12.93 -12.94
CA ILE A 22 -22.31 -14.13 -12.60
C ILE A 22 -22.52 -14.23 -11.07
N GLY A 23 -21.93 -13.33 -10.30
CA GLY A 23 -22.05 -13.30 -8.84
C GLY A 23 -21.07 -14.23 -8.12
N ILE A 24 -20.00 -14.67 -8.79
CA ILE A 24 -18.92 -15.45 -8.18
C ILE A 24 -17.92 -14.46 -7.57
N TYR A 25 -17.82 -14.46 -6.24
CA TYR A 25 -16.94 -13.57 -5.49
C TYR A 25 -15.94 -14.36 -4.63
N GLY A 26 -14.79 -13.73 -4.34
CA GLY A 26 -13.80 -14.24 -3.40
C GLY A 26 -13.74 -13.34 -2.17
N ARG A 27 -14.82 -13.31 -1.39
CA ARG A 27 -14.93 -12.37 -0.25
C ARG A 27 -14.06 -12.84 0.91
N LEU A 28 -12.95 -12.12 1.14
CA LEU A 28 -12.04 -12.35 2.27
C LEU A 28 -12.48 -11.66 3.57
N GLN A 29 -13.61 -10.95 3.57
CA GLN A 29 -14.12 -10.29 4.77
C GLN A 29 -14.51 -11.34 5.83
N PRO A 30 -14.17 -11.15 7.12
CA PRO A 30 -14.46 -12.12 8.18
C PRO A 30 -15.92 -12.55 8.27
N ALA A 31 -16.85 -11.65 7.92
CA ALA A 31 -18.29 -11.93 7.92
C ALA A 31 -18.74 -12.91 6.82
N ASN A 32 -18.01 -12.99 5.70
CA ASN A 32 -18.41 -13.76 4.52
C ASN A 32 -17.49 -14.96 4.25
N VAL A 33 -16.24 -14.94 4.73
CA VAL A 33 -15.23 -15.95 4.41
C VAL A 33 -15.63 -17.38 4.81
N ASN A 34 -16.46 -17.53 5.85
CA ASN A 34 -16.96 -18.83 6.30
C ASN A 34 -18.03 -19.43 5.39
N VAL A 35 -18.67 -18.60 4.54
CA VAL A 35 -19.75 -19.00 3.62
C VAL A 35 -19.21 -19.19 2.21
N GLU A 36 -18.14 -18.49 1.87
CA GLU A 36 -17.50 -18.58 0.56
C GLU A 36 -16.77 -19.91 0.36
N ASN A 37 -16.78 -20.40 -0.87
CA ASN A 37 -16.05 -21.62 -1.22
C ASN A 37 -14.53 -21.35 -1.21
N PRO A 38 -13.72 -22.12 -0.45
CA PRO A 38 -12.26 -21.96 -0.40
C PRO A 38 -11.58 -22.04 -1.77
N ILE A 39 -12.09 -22.87 -2.68
CA ILE A 39 -11.55 -23.03 -4.04
C ILE A 39 -11.77 -21.75 -4.84
N THR A 40 -12.96 -21.14 -4.72
CA THR A 40 -13.28 -19.87 -5.40
C THR A 40 -12.37 -18.75 -4.91
N ILE A 41 -12.14 -18.67 -3.59
CA ILE A 41 -11.20 -17.71 -3.01
C ILE A 41 -9.80 -17.91 -3.58
N LEU A 42 -9.31 -19.16 -3.60
CA LEU A 42 -7.97 -19.49 -4.09
C LEU A 42 -7.81 -19.11 -5.57
N LEU A 43 -8.80 -19.43 -6.41
CA LEU A 43 -8.77 -19.12 -7.85
C LEU A 43 -8.76 -17.62 -8.10
N ILE A 44 -9.64 -16.85 -7.43
CA ILE A 44 -9.70 -15.40 -7.59
C ILE A 44 -8.42 -14.74 -7.07
N ALA A 45 -7.89 -15.19 -5.93
CA ALA A 45 -6.62 -14.70 -5.39
C ALA A 45 -5.44 -15.00 -6.34
N ALA A 46 -5.38 -16.21 -6.90
CA ALA A 46 -4.36 -16.60 -7.87
C ALA A 46 -4.46 -15.78 -9.16
N MET A 47 -5.67 -15.55 -9.68
CA MET A 47 -5.91 -14.68 -10.83
C MET A 47 -5.44 -13.26 -10.54
N GLY A 48 -5.80 -12.69 -9.39
CA GLY A 48 -5.36 -11.37 -8.96
C GLY A 48 -3.83 -11.26 -8.86
N ALA A 49 -3.17 -12.26 -8.25
CA ALA A 49 -1.71 -12.29 -8.13
C ALA A 49 -1.02 -12.35 -9.51
N LEU A 50 -1.53 -13.20 -10.43
CA LEU A 50 -1.02 -13.29 -11.81
C LEU A 50 -1.24 -11.99 -12.58
N MET A 51 -2.38 -11.32 -12.39
CA MET A 51 -2.66 -10.01 -12.98
C MET A 51 -1.68 -8.95 -12.49
N VAL A 52 -1.43 -8.87 -11.18
CA VAL A 52 -0.44 -7.95 -10.60
C VAL A 52 0.96 -8.24 -11.15
N TYR A 53 1.34 -9.51 -11.27
CA TYR A 53 2.61 -9.91 -11.87
C TYR A 53 2.74 -9.45 -13.33
N CYS A 54 1.70 -9.67 -14.15
CA CYS A 54 1.69 -9.20 -15.54
C CYS A 54 1.78 -7.68 -15.61
N LEU A 55 1.01 -6.97 -14.77
CA LEU A 55 1.02 -5.52 -14.71
C LEU A 55 2.40 -4.97 -14.31
N SER A 56 3.05 -5.57 -13.32
CA SER A 56 4.42 -5.23 -12.91
C SER A 56 5.40 -5.29 -14.09
N HIS A 57 5.30 -6.34 -14.91
CA HIS A 57 6.17 -6.47 -16.09
C HIS A 57 5.85 -5.41 -17.16
N LEU A 58 4.58 -5.04 -17.34
CA LEU A 58 4.16 -4.00 -18.30
C LEU A 58 4.64 -2.60 -17.88
N ILE A 59 4.66 -2.30 -16.59
CA ILE A 59 5.04 -0.96 -16.08
C ILE A 59 6.53 -0.86 -15.72
N SER A 60 7.27 -1.97 -15.74
CA SER A 60 8.68 -2.05 -15.28
C SER A 60 9.62 -1.04 -15.95
N ASN A 61 9.41 -0.73 -17.24
CA ASN A 61 10.24 0.23 -17.98
C ASN A 61 9.80 1.69 -17.83
N SER A 62 8.77 1.98 -17.03
CA SER A 62 8.23 3.32 -16.84
C SER A 62 8.75 3.98 -15.56
N LYS A 63 8.83 5.31 -15.56
CA LYS A 63 9.16 6.09 -14.34
C LYS A 63 8.19 5.80 -13.20
N ILE A 64 6.92 5.59 -13.52
CA ILE A 64 5.86 5.25 -12.56
C ILE A 64 6.10 3.87 -11.94
N GLY A 65 6.55 2.90 -12.74
CA GLY A 65 6.95 1.58 -12.26
C GLY A 65 8.05 1.64 -11.21
N ASN A 66 9.06 2.49 -11.41
CA ASN A 66 10.13 2.70 -10.41
C ASN A 66 9.59 3.27 -9.09
N TRP A 67 8.67 4.24 -9.14
CA TRP A 67 8.05 4.78 -7.93
C TRP A 67 7.22 3.73 -7.19
N ILE A 68 6.44 2.94 -7.92
CA ILE A 68 5.63 1.85 -7.35
C ILE A 68 6.54 0.79 -6.73
N ALA A 69 7.67 0.46 -7.36
CA ALA A 69 8.65 -0.49 -6.84
C ALA A 69 9.22 0.00 -5.48
N ILE A 70 9.59 1.28 -5.37
CA ILE A 70 10.06 1.86 -4.10
C ILE A 70 8.99 1.73 -3.01
N CYS A 71 7.72 2.04 -3.32
CA CYS A 71 6.64 1.85 -2.36
C CYS A 71 6.44 0.37 -1.99
N GLY A 72 6.65 -0.55 -2.93
CA GLY A 72 6.61 -2.00 -2.71
C GLY A 72 7.71 -2.50 -1.77
N ASP A 73 8.94 -2.03 -1.96
CA ASP A 73 10.10 -2.41 -1.14
C ASP A 73 9.91 -2.03 0.34
N TYR A 74 9.25 -0.90 0.59
CA TYR A 74 8.91 -0.41 1.93
C TYR A 74 7.47 -0.71 2.35
N SER A 75 6.74 -1.58 1.63
CA SER A 75 5.31 -1.84 1.87
C SER A 75 5.01 -2.29 3.30
N PHE A 76 5.87 -3.13 3.89
CA PHE A 76 5.74 -3.55 5.28
C PHE A 76 5.92 -2.40 6.26
N SER A 77 6.93 -1.55 6.05
CA SER A 77 7.16 -0.36 6.86
C SER A 77 5.99 0.63 6.77
N ILE A 78 5.44 0.82 5.57
CA ILE A 78 4.25 1.64 5.34
C ILE A 78 3.07 1.06 6.13
N MET A 79 2.80 -0.24 6.00
CA MET A 79 1.72 -0.91 6.74
C MET A 79 1.87 -0.73 8.26
N LEU A 80 3.09 -0.73 8.79
CA LEU A 80 3.35 -0.55 10.21
C LEU A 80 3.21 0.92 10.67
N LEU A 81 3.76 1.86 9.90
CA LEU A 81 3.95 3.25 10.34
C LEU A 81 2.94 4.26 9.77
N HIS A 82 2.12 3.90 8.77
CA HIS A 82 1.19 4.86 8.15
C HIS A 82 0.18 5.44 9.16
N PHE A 83 -0.30 4.66 10.14
CA PHE A 83 -1.16 5.19 11.20
C PHE A 83 -0.44 6.22 12.08
N LEU A 84 0.85 6.03 12.37
CA LEU A 84 1.64 7.01 13.09
C LEU A 84 1.84 8.28 12.25
N ALA A 85 2.10 8.12 10.95
CA ALA A 85 2.19 9.23 10.01
C ALA A 85 0.89 10.05 9.96
N PHE A 86 -0.28 9.40 10.04
CA PHE A 86 -1.57 10.12 10.11
C PHE A 86 -1.72 10.95 11.38
N LYS A 87 -1.14 10.53 12.52
CA LYS A 87 -1.12 11.35 13.74
C LYS A 87 -0.31 12.63 13.58
N ALA A 88 0.78 12.59 12.82
CA ALA A 88 1.53 13.80 12.48
C ALA A 88 0.70 14.76 11.61
N VAL A 89 -0.08 14.24 10.66
CA VAL A 89 -1.01 15.07 9.86
C VAL A 89 -2.15 15.62 10.71
N ASN A 90 -2.70 14.84 11.64
CA ASN A 90 -3.74 15.30 12.57
C ASN A 90 -3.21 16.43 13.48
N LEU A 91 -1.98 16.33 13.96
CA LEU A 91 -1.34 17.41 14.72
C LEU A 91 -1.27 18.69 13.88
N LEU A 92 -0.89 18.59 12.60
CA LEU A 92 -0.85 19.73 11.68
C LEU A 92 -2.25 20.36 11.54
N GLN A 93 -3.31 19.56 11.38
CA GLN A 93 -4.69 20.06 11.36
C GLN A 93 -5.10 20.77 12.65
N CYS A 94 -4.75 20.21 13.81
CA CYS A 94 -5.06 20.85 15.08
C CYS A 94 -4.39 22.22 15.21
N LEU A 95 -3.14 22.35 14.73
CA LEU A 95 -2.42 23.63 14.76
C LEU A 95 -2.98 24.66 13.77
N MET A 96 -3.53 24.23 12.63
CA MET A 96 -4.05 25.15 11.61
C MET A 96 -5.48 25.62 11.88
N TYR A 97 -6.33 24.77 12.44
CA TYR A 97 -7.75 25.05 12.68
C TYR A 97 -8.09 25.26 14.15
N ASP A 98 -7.08 25.41 15.01
CA ASP A 98 -7.22 25.55 16.46
C ASP A 98 -8.11 24.47 17.09
N TYR A 99 -8.01 23.24 16.58
CA TYR A 99 -8.75 22.13 17.16
C TYR A 99 -8.15 21.69 18.49
N PRO A 100 -8.97 21.16 19.43
CA PRO A 100 -8.47 20.53 20.64
C PRO A 100 -7.43 19.45 20.31
N LEU A 101 -6.32 19.42 21.05
CA LEU A 101 -5.24 18.45 20.84
C LEU A 101 -5.70 16.99 21.03
N GLU A 102 -6.79 16.78 21.78
CA GLU A 102 -7.46 15.49 21.94
C GLU A 102 -7.87 14.89 20.58
N ARG A 103 -8.19 15.74 19.59
CA ARG A 103 -8.58 15.31 18.24
C ARG A 103 -7.43 14.65 17.47
N ILE A 104 -6.19 14.80 17.91
CA ILE A 104 -5.04 14.07 17.32
C ILE A 104 -5.29 12.54 17.43
N ALA A 105 -5.88 12.09 18.53
CA ALA A 105 -6.16 10.68 18.77
C ALA A 105 -7.29 10.11 17.90
N GLU A 106 -8.08 10.94 17.20
CA GLU A 106 -9.15 10.48 16.29
C GLU A 106 -8.62 9.53 15.23
N PHE A 107 -9.31 8.41 15.04
CA PHE A 107 -8.95 7.37 14.10
C PHE A 107 -9.79 7.47 12.82
N PRO A 108 -9.19 7.34 11.61
CA PRO A 108 -7.77 7.44 11.29
C PRO A 108 -7.30 8.89 11.08
N CYS A 109 -8.22 9.81 10.79
CA CYS A 109 -8.01 11.23 10.50
C CYS A 109 -9.16 12.10 11.03
N ILE A 110 -8.89 13.39 11.24
CA ILE A 110 -9.84 14.36 11.82
C ILE A 110 -10.93 14.78 10.79
N ASN A 111 -10.53 15.01 9.53
CA ASN A 111 -11.43 15.36 8.44
C ASN A 111 -11.00 14.69 7.13
N TYR A 112 -11.88 13.89 6.53
CA TYR A 112 -11.63 13.13 5.29
C TYR A 112 -12.32 13.72 4.05
N LEU A 113 -13.22 14.69 4.22
CA LEU A 113 -14.07 15.20 3.13
C LEU A 113 -13.36 16.24 2.25
N SER A 114 -12.26 16.81 2.76
CA SER A 114 -11.47 17.81 2.07
C SER A 114 -10.40 17.14 1.21
N MET A 115 -10.42 17.45 -0.09
CA MET A 115 -9.52 16.85 -1.07
C MET A 115 -8.04 17.16 -0.78
N GLU A 116 -7.77 18.34 -0.23
CA GLU A 116 -6.43 18.78 0.19
C GLU A 116 -5.85 17.88 1.27
N TRP A 117 -6.63 17.64 2.34
CA TRP A 117 -6.21 16.80 3.45
C TRP A 117 -6.10 15.33 3.04
N MET A 118 -7.00 14.83 2.20
CA MET A 118 -6.89 13.49 1.62
C MET A 118 -5.55 13.30 0.88
N GLY A 119 -5.15 14.27 0.06
CA GLY A 119 -3.86 14.24 -0.63
C GLY A 119 -2.67 14.21 0.35
N LEU A 120 -2.71 15.05 1.39
CA LEU A 120 -1.68 15.07 2.42
C LEU A 120 -1.61 13.76 3.21
N TYR A 121 -2.74 13.13 3.54
CA TYR A 121 -2.75 11.83 4.21
C TYR A 121 -2.12 10.74 3.34
N ILE A 122 -2.47 10.68 2.05
CA ILE A 122 -1.88 9.68 1.13
C ILE A 122 -0.37 9.91 1.01
N LEU A 123 0.06 11.15 0.81
CA LEU A 123 1.47 11.49 0.68
C LEU A 123 2.24 11.23 1.97
N ALA A 124 1.78 11.72 3.10
CA ALA A 124 2.45 11.54 4.40
C ALA A 124 2.44 10.07 4.83
N GLY A 125 1.31 9.37 4.66
CA GLY A 125 1.15 7.96 4.99
C GLY A 125 2.11 7.03 4.25
N CYS A 126 2.54 7.41 3.05
CA CYS A 126 3.53 6.64 2.28
C CYS A 126 4.96 7.17 2.49
N THR A 127 5.17 8.49 2.37
CA THR A 127 6.52 9.08 2.36
C THR A 127 7.18 9.10 3.73
N LEU A 128 6.44 9.36 4.81
CA LEU A 128 7.03 9.38 6.16
C LEU A 128 7.54 7.99 6.58
N PRO A 129 6.76 6.89 6.43
CA PRO A 129 7.29 5.55 6.71
C PRO A 129 8.53 5.20 5.89
N ILE A 130 8.54 5.51 4.59
CA ILE A 130 9.70 5.26 3.73
C ILE A 130 10.93 6.03 4.22
N ALA A 131 10.75 7.31 4.56
CA ALA A 131 11.85 8.16 5.03
C ALA A 131 12.41 7.66 6.37
N LEU A 132 11.54 7.27 7.30
CA LEU A 132 11.94 6.72 8.60
C LEU A 132 12.70 5.39 8.47
N SER A 133 12.23 4.49 7.60
CA SER A 133 12.91 3.22 7.34
C SER A 133 14.30 3.43 6.73
N LYS A 134 14.42 4.33 5.74
CA LYS A 134 15.73 4.69 5.15
C LYS A 134 16.68 5.28 6.18
N LEU A 135 16.17 6.17 7.05
CA LEU A 135 16.97 6.75 8.12
C LEU A 135 17.49 5.68 9.08
N TYR A 136 16.61 4.74 9.47
CA TYR A 136 16.98 3.62 10.32
C TYR A 136 18.06 2.74 9.69
N GLU A 137 17.92 2.38 8.42
CA GLU A 137 18.92 1.61 7.66
C GLU A 137 20.28 2.31 7.62
N MET A 138 20.31 3.62 7.34
CA MET A 138 21.54 4.42 7.32
C MET A 138 22.24 4.44 8.69
N ILE A 139 21.48 4.63 9.77
CA ILE A 139 22.02 4.63 11.13
C ILE A 139 22.61 3.25 11.47
N LEU A 140 21.89 2.19 11.14
CA LEU A 140 22.31 0.81 11.43
C LEU A 140 23.62 0.46 10.68
N LEU A 141 23.71 0.82 9.41
CA LEU A 141 24.93 0.64 8.60
C LEU A 141 26.10 1.44 9.16
N HIS A 142 25.86 2.67 9.60
CA HIS A 142 26.88 3.51 10.22
C HIS A 142 27.43 2.88 11.51
N VAL A 143 26.54 2.43 12.40
CA VAL A 143 26.92 1.75 13.65
C VAL A 143 27.69 0.47 13.36
N PHE A 144 27.21 -0.36 12.42
CA PHE A 144 27.89 -1.61 12.06
C PHE A 144 29.31 -1.36 11.50
N ASN A 145 29.49 -0.33 10.67
CA ASN A 145 30.80 0.04 10.15
C ASN A 145 31.76 0.50 11.25
N ILE A 146 31.28 1.20 12.27
CA ILE A 146 32.09 1.57 13.43
C ILE A 146 32.57 0.31 14.18
N PHE A 147 31.67 -0.65 14.42
CA PHE A 147 32.03 -1.90 15.09
C PHE A 147 33.03 -2.74 14.29
N LYS A 148 32.87 -2.83 12.96
CA LYS A 148 33.79 -3.56 12.09
C LYS A 148 35.19 -2.93 12.04
N ARG A 149 35.29 -1.60 12.10
CA ARG A 149 36.58 -0.89 12.10
C ARG A 149 37.36 -1.07 13.41
N ASN A 150 36.69 -1.40 14.50
CA ASN A 150 37.28 -1.60 15.83
C ASN A 150 37.66 -3.07 16.11
N LYS A 151 37.57 -3.97 15.12
CA LYS A 151 38.13 -5.33 15.14
C LYS A 151 39.28 -5.42 14.15
#